data_AF-A0A3C0CXJ1-F1
#
_entry.id   AF-A0A3C0CXJ1-F1
#
_cell.length_a   1.000
_cell.length_b   1.000
_cell.length_c   1.000
_cell.angle_alpha   90.00
_cell.angle_beta   90.00
_cell.angle_gamma   90.00
#
_symmetry.space_group_name_H-M   'P 1'
#
loop_
_entity.id
_entity.type
_entity.pdbx_description
1 polymer ?
#
loop_
_entity_poly.entity_id
_entity_poly.type
_entity_poly.pdbx_seq_one_letter_code
_entity_poly.pdbx_strand_id
1 'polypeptide(L)' 'MNMVRASSKFQIAIPKQIRNRLGIRTGQRFMITDKDGMIIRPFLQTQ' A
#
# COMPACT_ATOMS: atom_id res chain seq x y z
N MET A 1 -5.37 6.86 -13.72
CA MET A 1 -5.05 5.45 -13.44
C MET A 1 -3.53 5.37 -13.26
N ASN A 2 -3.03 5.03 -12.09
CA ASN A 2 -1.58 4.99 -11.86
C ASN A 2 -1.12 3.53 -11.96
N MET A 3 -0.44 3.19 -13.06
CA MET A 3 0.16 1.87 -13.24
C MET A 3 1.57 1.88 -12.67
N VAL A 4 1.91 0.84 -11.91
CA VAL A 4 3.24 0.67 -11.31
C VAL A 4 3.71 -0.75 -11.56
N ARG A 5 5.00 -0.91 -11.84
CA ARG A 5 5.64 -2.22 -12.01
C ARG A 5 6.20 -2.69 -10.67
N ALA A 6 5.99 -3.96 -10.33
CA ALA A 6 6.67 -4.57 -9.20
C ALA A 6 8.17 -4.69 -9.47
N SER A 7 8.99 -4.44 -8.45
CA SER A 7 10.43 -4.67 -8.54
C SER A 7 10.74 -6.18 -8.61
N SER A 8 12.00 -6.54 -8.89
CA SER A 8 12.47 -7.94 -8.84
C SER A 8 12.33 -8.60 -7.47
N LYS A 9 12.12 -7.80 -6.40
CA LYS A 9 11.86 -8.27 -5.03
C LYS A 9 10.36 -8.21 -4.67
N PHE A 10 9.48 -8.14 -5.68
CA PHE A 10 8.02 -8.06 -5.49
C PHE A 10 7.57 -6.82 -4.70
N GLN A 11 8.36 -5.74 -4.70
CA GLN A 11 7.99 -4.49 -4.03
C GLN A 11 7.20 -3.61 -4.99
N ILE A 12 6.10 -3.02 -4.51
CA ILE A 12 5.31 -2.04 -5.25
C ILE A 12 5.50 -0.68 -4.59
N ALA A 13 6.01 0.30 -5.35
CA ALA A 13 6.13 1.66 -4.87
C ALA A 13 4.75 2.35 -4.93
N ILE A 14 4.27 2.85 -3.80
CA ILE A 14 3.06 3.68 -3.75
C ILE A 14 3.42 5.07 -4.31
N PRO A 15 2.83 5.55 -5.41
CA PRO A 15 3.15 6.86 -6.02
C PRO A 15 2.93 8.03 -5.05
N LYS A 16 3.73 9.11 -5.20
CA LYS A 16 3.71 10.29 -4.32
C LYS A 16 2.30 10.87 -4.11
N GLN A 17 1.53 11.00 -5.18
CA GLN A 17 0.16 11.53 -5.13
C GLN A 17 -0.76 10.68 -4.23
N ILE A 18 -0.63 9.35 -4.29
CA ILE A 18 -1.41 8.42 -3.48
C ILE A 18 -0.95 8.48 -2.02
N ARG A 19 0.37 8.52 -1.77
CA ARG A 19 0.91 8.67 -0.40
C ARG A 19 0.40 9.93 0.28
N ASN A 20 0.41 11.06 -0.44
CA ASN A 20 -0.06 12.34 0.09
C ASN A 20 -1.56 12.30 0.39
N ARG A 21 -2.38 11.80 -0.54
CA ARG A 21 -3.83 11.70 -0.37
C ARG A 21 -4.24 10.79 0.80
N LEU A 22 -3.50 9.70 0.99
CA LEU A 22 -3.77 8.72 2.06
C LEU A 22 -3.00 9.01 3.37
N GLY A 23 -2.21 10.09 3.42
CA GLY A 23 -1.41 10.44 4.60
C GLY A 23 -0.38 9.37 5.01
N ILE A 24 0.14 8.60 4.05
CA ILE A 24 1.05 7.47 4.32
C ILE A 24 2.39 7.98 4.84
N ARG A 25 2.83 7.44 5.98
CA ARG A 25 4.11 7.76 6.61
C ARG A 25 5.12 6.63 6.45
N THR A 26 6.40 6.97 6.45
CA THR A 26 7.49 5.99 6.49
C THR A 26 7.34 5.08 7.70
N GLY A 27 7.52 3.76 7.51
CA GLY A 27 7.40 2.76 8.58
C GLY A 27 5.95 2.37 8.95
N GLN A 28 4.94 2.97 8.32
CA GLN A 28 3.55 2.60 8.53
C GLN A 28 3.30 1.15 8.08
N ARG A 29 2.62 0.38 8.93
CA ARG A 29 2.23 -1.01 8.65
C ARG A 29 0.91 -1.05 7.89
N PHE A 30 0.82 -1.98 6.95
CA PHE A 30 -0.37 -2.23 6.16
C PHE A 30 -0.72 -3.71 6.20
N MET A 31 -2.01 -4.00 6.15
CA MET A 31 -2.54 -5.33 5.89
C MET A 31 -2.77 -5.48 4.38
N ILE A 32 -2.29 -6.58 3.82
CA ILE A 32 -2.55 -6.99 2.43
C ILE A 32 -3.57 -8.13 2.48
N THR A 33 -4.64 -8.02 1.70
CA THR A 33 -5.67 -9.05 1.55
C THR A 33 -5.88 -9.34 0.07
N ASP A 34 -6.19 -10.59 -0.28
CA ASP A 34 -6.30 -11.07 -1.68
C ASP A 34 -7.74 -11.19 -2.21
N LYS A 35 -8.72 -10.64 -1.49
CA LYS A 35 -10.13 -10.78 -1.86
C LYS A 35 -10.46 -9.88 -3.05
N ASP A 36 -10.71 -10.49 -4.20
CA ASP A 36 -11.05 -9.83 -5.48
C ASP A 36 -9.94 -8.87 -6.00
N GLY A 37 -8.69 -9.15 -5.63
CA GLY A 37 -7.52 -8.33 -5.95
C GLY A 37 -6.72 -7.94 -4.72
N MET A 38 -5.70 -7.09 -4.90
CA MET A 38 -4.86 -6.64 -3.78
C MET A 38 -5.47 -5.39 -3.12
N ILE A 39 -5.96 -5.54 -1.89
CA ILE A 39 -6.41 -4.42 -1.06
C ILE A 39 -5.37 -4.15 0.03
N ILE A 40 -4.82 -2.93 0.05
CA ILE A 40 -3.87 -2.44 1.06
C ILE A 40 -4.64 -1.53 2.03
N ARG A 41 -4.67 -1.87 3.32
CA ARG A 41 -5.31 -1.05 4.38
C ARG A 41 -4.32 -0.74 5.50
N PRO A 42 -4.37 0.44 6.14
CA PRO A 42 -3.60 0.70 7.36
C PRO A 42 -3.86 -0.40 8.38
N PHE A 43 -2.80 -0.92 8.99
CA PHE A 43 -2.95 -1.87 10.08
C PHE A 43 -3.47 -1.14 11.31
N LEU A 44 -4.74 -1.31 11.63
CA LEU A 44 -5.34 -0.88 12.88
C LEU A 44 -5.22 -2.05 13.85
N GLN A 45 -4.38 -1.92 14.87
CA GLN A 45 -4.34 -2.88 15.96
C GLN A 45 -5.59 -2.64 16.82
N THR A 46 -6.66 -3.39 16.56
CA THR A 46 -7.77 -3.50 17.50
C THR A 46 -7.23 -4.18 18.76
N GLN A 47 -7.27 -3.45 19.88
CA GLN A 47 -7.03 -3.99 21.21
C GLN A 47 -8.20 -4.91 21.61
#